data_AF-A0A4R6C1T4-F1
#
_entry.id   AF-A0A4R6C1T4-F1
#
_cell.length_a   1.000
_cell.length_b   1.000
_cell.length_c   1.000
_cell.angle_alpha   90.00
_cell.angle_beta   90.00
_cell.angle_gamma   90.00
#
_symmetry.space_group_name_H-M   'P 1'
#
loop_
_entity.id
_entity.type
_entity.pdbx_description
1 polymer ?
#
loop_
_entity_poly.entity_id
_entity_poly.type
_entity_poly.pdbx_seq_one_letter_code
_entity_poly.pdbx_strand_id
1 'polypeptide(L)' 'MNKNDANMKKWMEENIIRGMDAHKITGQSRTAFVSSCNRGIIKPFVTLNLNSESTKPTHLYLKRDLLAYKDHLEQKKKK' A
#
# COMPACT_ATOMS: atom_id res chain seq x y z
N MET A 1 -6.30 -17.77 -21.21
CA MET A 1 -6.42 -17.19 -19.86
C MET A 1 -7.88 -17.28 -19.45
N ASN A 2 -8.18 -17.88 -18.29
CA ASN A 2 -9.57 -17.98 -17.81
C ASN A 2 -10.13 -16.55 -17.61
N LYS A 3 -11.39 -16.30 -17.96
CA LYS A 3 -12.04 -14.98 -17.77
C LYS A 3 -11.96 -14.52 -16.32
N ASN A 4 -12.02 -15.46 -15.37
CA ASN A 4 -11.88 -15.17 -13.93
C ASN A 4 -10.47 -14.66 -13.59
N ASP A 5 -9.43 -15.28 -14.14
CA ASP A 5 -8.04 -14.86 -13.91
C ASP A 5 -7.77 -13.49 -14.52
N ALA A 6 -8.37 -13.19 -15.67
CA ALA A 6 -8.26 -11.88 -16.31
C ALA A 6 -8.91 -10.76 -15.49
N ASN A 7 -10.11 -11.01 -14.96
CA ASN A 7 -10.79 -10.06 -14.09
C ASN A 7 -10.03 -9.85 -12.78
N MET A 8 -9.49 -10.93 -12.20
CA MET A 8 -8.67 -10.86 -10.99
C MET A 8 -7.38 -10.07 -11.24
N LYS A 9 -6.68 -10.35 -12.35
CA LYS A 9 -5.46 -9.63 -12.73
C LYS A 9 -5.72 -8.14 -12.85
N LYS A 10 -6.76 -7.75 -13.61
CA LYS A 10 -7.14 -6.35 -13.78
C LYS A 10 -7.47 -5.69 -12.44
N TRP A 11 -8.24 -6.37 -11.60
CA TRP A 11 -8.56 -5.86 -10.27
C TRP A 11 -7.30 -5.64 -9.42
N MET A 12 -6.35 -6.58 -9.44
CA MET A 12 -5.08 -6.44 -8.73
C MET A 12 -4.25 -5.26 -9.24
N GLU A 13 -4.13 -5.10 -10.57
CA GLU A 13 -3.39 -3.99 -11.19
C GLU A 13 -3.98 -2.61 -10.82
N GLU A 14 -5.30 -2.52 -10.67
CA GLU A 14 -5.99 -1.27 -10.34
C GLU A 14 -5.95 -0.94 -8.84
N ASN A 15 -5.89 -1.95 -7.98
CA ASN A 15 -6.15 -1.81 -6.54
C ASN A 15 -4.95 -2.12 -5.64
N ILE A 16 -3.93 -2.83 -6.12
CA ILE A 16 -2.77 -3.23 -5.31
C ILE A 16 -1.59 -2.31 -5.58
N ILE A 17 -1.09 -1.67 -4.52
CA ILE A 17 0.01 -0.71 -4.57
C ILE A 17 1.21 -1.27 -3.80
N ARG A 18 2.40 -1.22 -4.41
CA ARG A 18 3.65 -1.58 -3.73
C ARG A 18 4.01 -0.54 -2.68
N GLY A 19 4.64 -0.96 -1.58
CA GLY A 19 5.09 -0.04 -0.52
C GLY A 19 6.00 1.08 -1.01
N MET A 20 6.80 0.85 -2.06
CA MET A 20 7.64 1.88 -2.67
C MET A 20 6.86 3.01 -3.35
N ASP A 21 5.62 2.76 -3.75
CA ASP A 21 4.75 3.72 -4.45
C ASP A 21 3.64 4.27 -3.54
N ALA A 22 3.35 3.60 -2.42
CA ALA A 22 2.28 3.96 -1.50
C ALA A 22 2.40 5.38 -0.92
N HIS A 23 3.62 5.85 -0.65
CA HIS A 23 3.85 7.21 -0.14
C HIS A 23 3.38 8.32 -1.10
N LYS A 24 3.38 8.04 -2.42
CA LYS A 24 2.90 8.98 -3.44
C LYS A 24 1.39 9.11 -3.36
N ILE A 25 0.68 8.00 -3.12
CA ILE A 25 -0.78 7.98 -2.97
C ILE A 25 -1.20 8.73 -1.71
N THR A 26 -0.47 8.57 -0.60
CA THR A 26 -0.80 9.25 0.67
C THR A 26 -0.37 10.73 0.70
N GLY A 27 0.35 11.22 -0.32
CA GLY A 27 0.85 12.60 -0.37
C GLY A 27 1.92 12.89 0.69
N GLN A 28 2.69 11.87 1.10
CA GLN A 28 3.72 11.98 2.14
C GLN A 28 5.13 11.78 1.57
N SER A 29 6.13 12.27 2.29
CA SER A 29 7.50 11.83 2.08
C SER A 29 7.63 10.33 2.38
N ARG A 30 8.60 9.67 1.74
CA ARG A 30 8.88 8.25 1.97
C ARG A 30 9.18 7.95 3.45
N THR A 31 9.92 8.83 4.13
CA THR A 31 10.25 8.69 5.56
C THR A 31 9.01 8.79 6.46
N ALA A 32 8.12 9.75 6.18
CA ALA A 32 6.86 9.89 6.92
C ALA A 32 5.92 8.70 6.72
N PHE A 33 5.87 8.15 5.50
CA PHE A 33 5.12 6.92 5.21
C PHE A 33 5.69 5.73 6.00
N VAL A 34 7.00 5.50 5.93
CA VAL A 34 7.68 4.42 6.70
C VAL A 34 7.42 4.57 8.21
N SER A 35 7.49 5.78 8.76
CA SER A 35 7.15 6.02 10.16
C SER A 35 5.69 5.68 10.48
N SER A 36 4.76 5.92 9.54
CA SER A 36 3.35 5.56 9.70
C SER A 36 3.14 4.03 9.67
N CYS A 37 3.90 3.32 8.84
CA CYS A 37 3.94 1.85 8.83
C CYS A 37 4.50 1.28 10.13
N ASN A 38 5.65 1.79 10.60
CA ASN A 38 6.30 1.32 11.83
C ASN A 38 5.44 1.55 13.07
N ARG A 39 4.63 2.62 13.09
CA ARG A 39 3.65 2.90 14.16
C ARG A 39 2.36 2.08 14.04
N GLY A 40 2.24 1.22 13.03
CA GLY A 40 1.06 0.38 12.80
C GLY A 40 -0.18 1.13 12.32
N ILE A 41 -0.03 2.39 11.92
CA ILE A 41 -1.13 3.24 11.42
C ILE A 41 -1.55 2.79 10.02
N ILE A 42 -0.57 2.48 9.16
CA ILE A 42 -0.78 1.90 7.84
C ILE A 42 -0.25 0.47 7.89
N LYS A 43 -1.10 -0.51 7.58
CA LYS A 43 -0.72 -1.92 7.56
C LYS A 43 -0.73 -2.45 6.13
N PRO A 44 0.23 -3.30 5.74
CA PRO A 44 0.17 -3.97 4.45
C PRO A 44 -1.04 -4.89 4.40
N PHE A 45 -1.70 -4.93 3.25
CA PHE A 45 -2.77 -5.88 2.96
C PHE A 45 -2.20 -7.30 2.82
N VAL A 46 -1.08 -7.42 2.13
CA VAL A 46 -0.32 -8.66 2.04
C VAL A 46 1.17 -8.37 2.07
N THR A 47 1.93 -9.25 2.72
CA THR A 47 3.38 -9.22 2.72
C THR A 47 3.88 -10.48 2.03
N LEU A 48 4.60 -10.29 0.92
CA LEU A 48 5.23 -11.38 0.19
C LEU A 48 6.61 -11.63 0.78
N ASN A 49 6.74 -12.77 1.46
CA ASN A 49 8.04 -13.31 1.88
C ASN A 49 8.47 -14.30 0.79
N LEU A 50 9.34 -13.85 -0.12
CA LEU A 50 9.99 -14.77 -1.03
C LEU A 50 10.95 -15.62 -0.18
N ASN A 51 10.86 -16.95 -0.30
CA ASN A 51 11.54 -17.97 0.54
C ASN A 51 13.09 -17.96 0.46
N SER A 52 13.72 -16.81 0.16
CA SER A 52 15.15 -16.61 0.21
C SER A 52 15.46 -15.73 1.41
N GLU A 53 16.25 -16.27 2.35
CA GLU A 53 16.65 -15.64 3.62
C GLU A 53 17.23 -14.23 3.48
N SER A 54 17.64 -13.82 2.28
CA SER A 54 18.25 -12.52 1.99
C SER A 54 17.32 -11.48 1.35
N THR A 55 16.07 -11.84 1.01
CA THR A 55 15.18 -10.93 0.27
C THR A 55 14.27 -10.16 1.21
N LYS A 56 14.35 -8.82 1.18
CA LYS A 56 13.44 -7.97 1.96
C LYS A 56 11.98 -8.27 1.59
N PRO A 57 11.06 -8.33 2.57
CA PRO A 57 9.66 -8.58 2.30
C PRO A 57 9.07 -7.49 1.39
N THR A 58 8.23 -7.90 0.44
CA THR A 58 7.49 -6.96 -0.40
C THR A 58 6.11 -6.71 0.20
N HIS A 59 5.90 -5.50 0.68
CA HIS A 59 4.62 -5.07 1.23
C HIS A 59 3.71 -4.53 0.11
N LEU A 60 2.49 -5.06 0.06
CA LEU A 60 1.44 -4.65 -0.85
C LEU A 60 0.28 -4.07 -0.04
N TYR A 61 -0.27 -2.97 -0.54
CA TYR A 61 -1.30 -2.18 0.13
C TYR A 61 -2.51 -2.04 -0.79
N LEU A 62 -3.71 -2.00 -0.20
CA LEU A 62 -4.91 -1.66 -0.96
C LEU A 62 -4.93 -0.15 -1.21
N LYS A 63 -5.16 0.23 -2.47
CA LYS A 63 -5.28 1.62 -2.90
C LYS A 63 -6.34 2.37 -2.09
N ARG A 64 -7.49 1.73 -1.82
CA ARG A 64 -8.59 2.33 -1.04
C ARG A 64 -8.15 2.73 0.38
N ASP A 65 -7.32 1.92 1.02
CA ASP A 65 -6.89 2.15 2.41
C ASP A 65 -5.88 3.31 2.45
N LEU A 66 -5.02 3.41 1.43
CA LEU A 66 -4.09 4.53 1.26
C LEU A 66 -4.83 5.86 0.99
N LEU A 67 -5.90 5.82 0.19
CA LEU A 67 -6.74 6.99 -0.08
C LEU A 67 -7.50 7.43 1.18
N ALA A 68 -8.11 6.49 1.91
CA ALA A 68 -8.77 6.81 3.19
C ALA A 68 -7.79 7.44 4.19
N TYR A 69 -6.55 6.96 4.23
CA TYR A 69 -5.51 7.55 5.06
C TYR A 69 -5.12 8.96 4.61
N LYS A 70 -4.99 9.20 3.30
CA LYS A 70 -4.76 10.54 2.75
C LYS A 70 -5.85 11.51 3.20
N ASP A 71 -7.11 11.14 3.05
CA ASP A 71 -8.25 11.98 3.40
C ASP A 71 -8.22 12.37 4.89
N HIS A 72 -7.89 11.40 5.76
CA HIS A 72 -7.72 11.66 7.19
C HIS A 72 -6.56 12.64 7.48
N LEU A 73 -5.45 12.57 6.74
CA LEU A 73 -4.36 13.56 6.87
C LEU A 73 -4.81 14.96 6.43
N GLU A 74 -5.57 15.06 5.35
CA GLU A 74 -6.08 16.35 4.86
C GLU A 74 -7.10 16.96 5.83
N GLN A 75 -7.95 16.16 6.44
CA GLN A 75 -8.87 16.60 7.49
C GLN A 75 -8.12 17.14 8.73
N LYS A 76 -7.01 16.50 9.11
CA LYS A 76 -6.16 16.96 10.21
C LYS A 76 -5.46 18.29 9.94
N LYS A 77 -5.18 18.63 8.67
CA LYS A 77 -4.58 19.93 8.30
C LYS A 77 -5.57 21.09 8.31
N LYS A 78 -6.87 20.79 8.21
CA LYS A 78 -7.96 21.79 8.18
C LYS A 78 -8.50 22.14 9.58
N LYS A 79 -8.15 21.34 10.60
CA LYS A 79 -8.38 21.65 12.01
C LYS A 79 -7.20 22.40 12.59
#